data_AF-A0A1J3GXG8-F1
#
_entry.id   AF-A0A1J3GXG8-F1
#
_cell.length_a   1.000
_cell.length_b   1.000
_cell.length_c   1.000
_cell.angle_alpha   90.00
_cell.angle_beta   90.00
_cell.angle_gamma   90.00
#
_symmetry.space_group_name_H-M   'P 1'
#
loop_
_entity.id
_entity.type
_entity.pdbx_description
1 polymer ?
#
loop_
_entity_poly.entity_id
_entity_poly.type
_entity_poly.pdbx_seq_one_letter_code
_entity_poly.pdbx_strand_id
1 'polypeptide(L)'
;KKNNMDQSHSNTSQTKSTDRKTIEKNRRIQMKGLYSELNSLLPQTSREPLTLPDQLHEAAKYVKKLQDNVEKKRERKSKLVATAASDKLNSTGSLSMSSSVDHFVPRRMPTIEIQETGLILQIFLVTSLEHKFMFYE
;
A
#
# COMPACT_ATOMS: atom_id res chain seq x y z
N LYS A 1 43.09 18.59 -71.29
CA LYS A 1 42.08 19.43 -70.61
C LYS A 1 41.55 18.61 -69.44
N LYS A 2 41.61 19.16 -68.23
CA LYS A 2 41.62 18.46 -66.93
C LYS A 2 40.23 17.85 -66.63
N ASN A 3 40.19 16.55 -66.30
CA ASN A 3 38.99 15.87 -65.81
C ASN A 3 38.81 16.22 -64.32
N ASN A 4 37.65 16.79 -63.98
CA ASN A 4 37.21 17.01 -62.60
C ASN A 4 36.45 15.76 -62.15
N MET A 5 36.92 15.11 -61.08
CA MET A 5 36.23 14.00 -60.43
C MET A 5 35.81 14.48 -59.05
N ASP A 6 34.55 14.87 -58.90
CA ASP A 6 34.00 15.31 -57.62
C ASP A 6 33.94 14.12 -56.65
N GLN A 7 34.70 14.24 -55.55
CA GLN A 7 34.60 13.38 -54.38
C GLN A 7 33.30 13.67 -53.64
N SER A 8 32.42 12.67 -53.54
CA SER A 8 31.21 12.72 -52.70
C SER A 8 31.19 11.55 -51.70
N HIS A 9 32.04 11.62 -50.68
CA HIS A 9 32.01 10.68 -49.55
C HIS A 9 32.24 11.43 -48.23
N SER A 10 31.20 11.95 -47.57
CA SER A 10 31.29 12.28 -46.13
C SER A 10 29.99 12.40 -45.32
N ASN A 11 28.78 12.38 -45.91
CA ASN A 11 27.57 12.73 -45.12
C ASN A 11 26.85 11.56 -44.42
N THR A 12 26.99 10.31 -44.89
CA THR A 12 26.26 9.15 -44.32
C THR A 12 26.73 8.73 -42.92
N SER A 13 27.96 9.06 -42.54
CA SER A 13 28.51 8.69 -41.22
C SER A 13 28.09 9.67 -40.11
N GLN A 14 27.81 10.93 -40.45
CA GLN A 14 27.39 11.92 -39.46
C GLN A 14 25.94 11.73 -39.03
N THR A 15 25.03 11.37 -39.94
CA THR A 15 23.61 11.11 -39.64
C THR A 15 23.42 9.89 -38.73
N LYS A 16 24.16 8.80 -38.96
CA LYS A 16 24.15 7.62 -38.08
C LYS A 16 24.65 7.94 -36.67
N SER A 17 25.61 8.85 -36.54
CA SER A 17 26.16 9.29 -35.25
C SER A 17 25.16 10.14 -34.47
N THR A 18 24.44 11.04 -35.14
CA THR A 18 23.38 11.84 -34.53
C THR A 18 22.19 10.98 -34.10
N ASP A 19 21.81 9.98 -34.90
CA ASP A 19 20.72 9.06 -34.56
C ASP A 19 21.06 8.22 -33.32
N ARG A 20 22.28 7.68 -33.26
CA ARG A 20 22.78 6.96 -32.07
C ARG A 20 22.73 7.83 -30.81
N LYS A 21 23.14 9.10 -30.91
CA LYS A 21 23.08 10.05 -29.79
C LYS A 21 21.63 10.31 -29.33
N THR A 22 20.70 10.46 -30.27
CA THR A 22 19.28 10.67 -29.97
C THR A 22 18.64 9.45 -29.32
N ILE A 23 18.89 8.24 -29.85
CA ILE A 23 18.39 6.98 -29.29
C ILE A 23 18.87 6.82 -27.85
N GLU A 24 20.16 7.00 -27.60
CA GLU A 24 20.72 6.87 -26.26
C GLU A 24 20.22 7.98 -25.31
N LYS A 25 20.00 9.21 -25.80
CA LYS A 25 19.37 10.26 -25.00
C LYS A 25 17.95 9.86 -24.58
N ASN A 26 17.14 9.36 -25.50
CA ASN A 26 15.78 8.92 -25.22
C ASN A 26 15.78 7.76 -24.21
N ARG A 27 16.69 6.80 -24.36
CA ARG A 27 16.88 5.70 -23.40
C ARG A 27 17.15 6.21 -21.98
N ARG A 28 18.02 7.21 -21.83
CA ARG A 28 18.32 7.83 -20.52
C ARG A 28 17.13 8.57 -19.92
N ILE A 29 16.37 9.29 -20.75
CA ILE A 29 15.16 10.00 -20.30
C ILE A 29 14.11 9.00 -19.79
N GLN A 30 13.87 7.92 -20.54
CA GLN A 30 12.96 6.85 -20.15
C GLN A 30 13.39 6.22 -18.82
N MET A 31 14.66 5.85 -18.70
CA MET A 31 15.20 5.29 -17.44
C MET A 31 15.02 6.25 -16.26
N LYS A 32 15.30 7.55 -16.45
CA LYS A 32 15.09 8.56 -15.41
C LYS A 32 13.63 8.65 -14.98
N GLY A 33 12.70 8.57 -15.93
CA GLY A 33 11.26 8.52 -15.66
C GLY A 33 10.87 7.34 -14.78
N LEU A 34 11.32 6.13 -15.16
CA LEU A 34 11.04 4.90 -14.42
C LEU A 34 11.56 4.93 -12.98
N TYR A 35 12.77 5.46 -12.76
CA TYR A 35 13.29 5.61 -11.40
C TYR A 35 12.48 6.61 -10.56
N SER A 36 12.00 7.69 -11.18
CA SER A 36 11.17 8.69 -10.50
C SER A 36 9.83 8.08 -10.08
N GLU A 37 9.20 7.32 -10.98
CA GLU A 37 7.97 6.58 -10.70
C GLU A 37 8.19 5.53 -9.59
N LEU A 38 9.25 4.73 -9.68
CA LEU A 38 9.59 3.75 -8.65
C LEU A 38 9.72 4.42 -7.27
N ASN A 39 10.49 5.50 -7.17
CA ASN A 39 10.70 6.20 -5.91
C ASN A 39 9.42 6.82 -5.35
N SER A 40 8.47 7.22 -6.21
CA SER A 40 7.17 7.74 -5.76
C SER A 40 6.29 6.69 -5.07
N LEU A 41 6.50 5.41 -5.38
CA LEU A 41 5.76 4.28 -4.79
C LEU A 41 6.35 3.80 -3.46
N LEU A 42 7.58 4.25 -3.14
CA LEU A 42 8.26 3.86 -1.91
C LEU A 42 7.83 4.75 -0.73
N PRO A 43 7.81 4.19 0.50
CA PRO A 43 7.65 5.01 1.69
C PRO A 43 8.79 6.02 1.76
N GLN A 44 8.48 7.28 2.04
CA GLN A 44 9.48 8.33 2.22
C GLN A 44 10.22 8.10 3.54
N THR A 45 11.29 7.29 3.51
CA THR A 45 12.02 6.84 4.72
C THR A 45 13.11 7.81 5.16
N SER A 46 13.61 8.67 4.26
CA SER A 46 14.63 9.67 4.60
C SER A 46 14.57 10.88 3.68
N ARG A 47 14.94 12.05 4.19
CA ARG A 47 15.08 13.30 3.40
C ARG A 47 16.39 13.36 2.61
N GLU A 48 17.27 12.38 2.77
CA GLU A 48 18.57 12.36 2.11
C GLU A 48 18.49 11.71 0.72
N PRO A 49 19.15 12.29 -0.29
CA PRO A 49 19.20 11.70 -1.61
C PRO A 49 20.04 10.42 -1.60
N LEU A 50 19.39 9.26 -1.72
CA LEU A 50 20.06 7.96 -1.87
C LEU A 50 20.73 7.82 -3.24
N THR A 51 21.80 7.02 -3.31
CA THR A 51 22.39 6.63 -4.60
C THR A 51 21.47 5.69 -5.38
N LEU A 52 21.63 5.62 -6.71
CA LEU A 52 20.75 4.81 -7.56
C LEU A 52 20.73 3.30 -7.19
N PRO A 53 21.88 2.65 -6.88
CA PRO A 53 21.88 1.27 -6.39
C PRO A 53 21.11 1.10 -5.08
N ASP A 54 21.26 2.05 -4.14
CA ASP A 54 20.61 1.97 -2.83
C ASP A 54 19.10 2.14 -2.96
N GLN A 55 18.64 3.04 -3.84
CA GLN A 55 17.21 3.19 -4.16
C GLN A 55 16.61 1.87 -4.68
N LEU A 56 17.32 1.19 -5.58
CA LEU A 56 16.90 -0.12 -6.10
C LEU A 56 16.89 -1.20 -5.00
N HIS A 57 17.88 -1.18 -4.11
CA HIS A 57 17.94 -2.12 -2.99
C HIS A 57 16.77 -1.94 -2.02
N GLU A 58 16.49 -0.70 -1.62
CA GLU A 58 15.35 -0.39 -0.75
C GLU A 58 14.01 -0.71 -1.42
N ALA A 59 13.89 -0.50 -2.74
CA ALA A 59 12.72 -0.93 -3.49
C ALA A 59 12.51 -2.45 -3.41
N ALA A 60 13.56 -3.24 -3.66
CA ALA A 60 13.50 -4.70 -3.59
C ALA A 60 13.11 -5.18 -2.18
N LYS A 61 13.70 -4.57 -1.15
CA LYS A 61 13.37 -4.83 0.25
C LYS A 61 11.91 -4.48 0.58
N TYR A 62 11.40 -3.38 0.05
CA TYR A 62 10.01 -2.98 0.25
C TYR A 62 9.03 -3.95 -0.42
N VAL A 63 9.32 -4.41 -1.64
CA VAL A 63 8.54 -5.45 -2.33
C VAL A 63 8.44 -6.71 -1.47
N LYS A 64 9.57 -7.19 -0.93
CA LYS A 64 9.59 -8.35 -0.03
C LYS A 64 8.73 -8.13 1.22
N LYS A 65 8.86 -6.97 1.87
CA LYS A 65 8.04 -6.59 3.02
C LYS A 65 6.54 -6.60 2.70
N LEU A 66 6.14 -6.13 1.51
CA LEU A 66 4.74 -6.15 1.09
C LEU A 66 4.22 -7.57 0.86
N GLN A 67 5.02 -8.46 0.27
CA GLN A 67 4.67 -9.87 0.12
C GLN A 67 4.39 -10.52 1.47
N ASP A 68 5.30 -10.35 2.44
CA ASP A 68 5.13 -10.88 3.80
C ASP A 68 3.86 -10.33 4.48
N ASN A 69 3.58 -9.04 4.30
CA ASN A 69 2.38 -8.40 4.85
C ASN A 69 1.08 -8.95 4.25
N VAL A 70 1.06 -9.21 2.94
CA VAL A 70 -0.09 -9.80 2.26
C VAL A 70 -0.36 -11.20 2.81
N GLU A 71 0.68 -12.02 2.93
CA GLU A 71 0.54 -13.38 3.47
C GLU A 71 0.03 -13.36 4.92
N LYS A 72 0.62 -12.52 5.77
CA LYS A 72 0.18 -12.36 7.16
C LYS A 72 -1.27 -11.89 7.26
N LYS A 73 -1.72 -10.99 6.38
CA LYS A 73 -3.13 -10.56 6.32
C LYS A 73 -4.05 -11.68 5.86
N ARG A 74 -3.61 -12.50 4.90
CA ARG A 74 -4.34 -13.68 4.42
C ARG A 74 -4.49 -14.74 5.51
N GLU A 75 -3.43 -15.04 6.23
CA GLU A 75 -3.44 -15.99 7.35
C GLU A 75 -4.40 -15.53 8.45
N ARG A 76 -4.33 -14.25 8.85
CA ARG A 76 -5.27 -13.65 9.82
C ARG A 76 -6.72 -13.76 9.34
N LYS A 77 -6.99 -13.42 8.08
CA LYS A 77 -8.33 -13.57 7.50
C LYS A 77 -8.81 -15.02 7.56
N SER A 78 -7.95 -15.98 7.21
CA SER A 78 -8.30 -17.40 7.25
C SER A 78 -8.60 -17.88 8.68
N LYS A 79 -7.83 -17.45 9.67
CA LYS A 79 -8.05 -17.77 11.08
C LYS A 79 -9.40 -17.24 11.58
N LEU A 80 -9.71 -15.97 11.27
CA LEU A 80 -11.00 -15.36 11.63
C LEU A 80 -12.19 -16.07 10.97
N VAL A 81 -12.04 -16.48 9.71
CA VAL A 81 -13.09 -17.25 9.00
C VAL A 81 -13.24 -18.65 9.58
N ALA A 82 -12.13 -19.32 9.91
CA ALA A 82 -12.16 -20.65 10.51
C ALA A 82 -12.82 -20.63 11.90
N THR A 83 -12.50 -19.67 12.75
CA THR A 83 -13.15 -19.52 14.07
C THR A 83 -14.64 -19.21 13.92
N ALA A 84 -15.01 -18.30 12.99
CA ALA A 84 -16.42 -18.01 12.71
C ALA A 84 -17.20 -19.22 12.15
N ALA A 85 -16.53 -20.13 11.42
CA ALA A 85 -17.13 -21.36 10.93
C ALA A 85 -17.22 -22.45 12.02
N SER A 86 -16.23 -22.56 12.90
CA SER A 86 -16.23 -23.49 14.04
C SER A 86 -17.27 -23.12 15.09
N ASP A 87 -17.48 -21.83 15.37
CA ASP A 87 -18.56 -21.36 16.23
C ASP A 87 -19.96 -21.73 15.66
N LYS A 88 -20.06 -21.89 14.33
CA LYS A 88 -21.29 -22.31 13.64
C LYS A 88 -21.53 -23.82 13.66
N LEU A 89 -20.51 -24.65 13.91
CA LEU A 89 -20.60 -26.12 13.93
C LEU A 89 -20.62 -26.71 15.35
N ASN A 90 -20.12 -25.98 16.36
CA ASN A 90 -20.14 -26.43 17.76
C ASN A 90 -21.46 -26.12 18.49
N SER A 91 -22.47 -25.60 17.80
CA SER A 91 -23.80 -25.28 18.35
C SER A 91 -24.73 -26.50 18.50
N THR A 92 -24.20 -27.72 18.54
CA THR A 92 -25.02 -28.95 18.69
C THR A 92 -24.74 -29.76 19.94
N GLY A 93 -23.93 -29.27 20.90
CA GLY A 93 -23.77 -30.03 22.14
C GLY A 93 -22.77 -29.45 23.14
N SER A 94 -23.19 -28.44 23.89
CA SER A 94 -22.86 -28.29 25.32
C SER A 94 -23.37 -26.93 25.78
N LEU A 95 -24.63 -26.91 26.23
CA LEU A 95 -25.16 -25.83 27.05
C LEU A 95 -24.39 -25.82 28.38
N SER A 96 -23.48 -24.86 28.54
CA SER A 96 -23.14 -24.31 29.85
C SER A 96 -23.60 -22.86 29.84
N MET A 97 -24.62 -22.60 30.65
CA MET A 97 -25.36 -21.35 30.73
C MET A 97 -24.46 -20.13 30.95
N SER A 98 -24.56 -19.17 30.04
CA SER A 98 -24.66 -17.76 30.40
C SER A 98 -25.63 -17.11 29.42
N SER A 99 -26.86 -16.91 29.88
CA SER A 99 -27.98 -16.14 29.30
C SER A 99 -27.53 -15.02 28.34
N SER A 100 -28.05 -14.83 27.12
CA SER A 100 -29.43 -14.96 26.66
C SER A 100 -29.50 -14.86 25.12
N VAL A 101 -30.36 -15.70 24.53
CA VAL A 101 -31.15 -15.51 23.29
C VAL A 101 -30.43 -15.14 21.98
N ASP A 102 -30.32 -16.17 21.14
CA ASP A 102 -30.20 -16.18 19.67
C ASP A 102 -30.95 -15.06 18.97
N HIS A 103 -30.23 -14.12 18.35
CA HIS A 103 -30.68 -13.35 17.19
C HIS A 103 -29.42 -12.92 16.41
N PHE A 104 -29.48 -12.95 15.08
CA PHE A 104 -28.55 -12.28 14.16
C PHE A 104 -28.63 -10.74 14.29
N VAL A 105 -28.62 -10.19 15.50
CA VAL A 105 -28.60 -8.73 15.70
C VAL A 105 -27.18 -8.25 15.42
N PRO A 106 -26.99 -7.29 14.51
CA PRO A 106 -25.72 -6.59 14.39
C PRO A 106 -25.33 -6.08 15.78
N ARG A 107 -24.21 -6.58 16.33
CA ARG A 107 -23.64 -6.04 17.57
C ARG A 107 -23.51 -4.53 17.39
N ARG A 108 -24.35 -3.77 18.10
CA ARG A 108 -24.36 -2.31 18.01
C ARG A 108 -23.02 -1.80 18.55
N MET A 109 -22.20 -1.24 17.66
CA MET A 109 -20.94 -0.62 18.06
C MET A 109 -21.23 0.58 18.97
N PRO A 110 -20.38 0.88 19.97
CA PRO A 110 -20.53 2.05 20.81
C PRO A 110 -20.55 3.32 19.97
N THR A 111 -21.43 4.24 20.30
CA THR A 111 -21.50 5.54 19.63
C THR A 111 -21.15 6.65 20.61
N ILE A 112 -20.37 7.62 20.14
CA ILE A 112 -20.07 8.84 20.89
C ILE A 112 -21.01 9.91 20.37
N GLU A 113 -21.82 10.47 21.27
CA GLU A 113 -22.71 11.59 20.99
C GLU A 113 -22.17 12.83 21.70
N ILE A 114 -22.18 13.96 21.00
CA ILE A 114 -21.69 15.23 21.52
C ILE A 114 -22.83 16.23 21.45
N GLN A 115 -23.16 16.85 22.58
CA GLN A 115 -24.19 17.86 22.68
C GLN A 115 -23.61 19.14 23.29
N GLU A 116 -23.90 20.27 22.65
CA GLU A 116 -23.49 21.59 23.12
C GLU A 116 -24.69 22.28 23.78
N THR A 117 -24.58 22.60 25.08
CA THR A 117 -25.61 23.33 25.82
C THR A 117 -25.01 24.62 26.35
N GLY A 118 -25.16 25.71 25.59
CA GLY A 118 -24.54 27.00 25.91
C GLY A 118 -23.02 26.90 25.86
N LEU A 119 -22.33 27.17 26.97
CA LEU A 119 -20.87 27.06 27.08
C LEU A 119 -20.39 25.67 27.56
N ILE A 120 -21.29 24.70 27.71
CA ILE A 120 -20.99 23.36 28.23
C ILE A 120 -21.04 22.35 27.08
N LEU A 121 -19.95 21.58 26.94
CA LEU A 121 -19.88 20.45 26.03
C LEU A 121 -20.15 19.15 26.80
N GLN A 122 -21.23 18.46 26.44
CA GLN A 122 -21.61 17.17 27.00
C GLN A 122 -21.22 16.05 26.03
N ILE A 123 -20.50 15.05 26.52
CA ILE A 123 -20.04 13.89 25.74
C ILE A 123 -20.68 12.64 26.33
N PHE A 124 -21.45 11.91 25.53
CA PHE A 124 -22.11 10.68 25.93
C PHE A 124 -21.49 9.49 25.19
N LEU A 125 -21.07 8.48 25.94
CA LEU A 125 -20.70 7.18 25.38
C LEU A 125 -21.92 6.25 25.47
N VAL A 126 -22.56 5.98 24.34
CA VAL A 126 -23.72 5.10 24.26
C VAL A 126 -23.27 3.69 23.89
N THR A 127 -23.35 2.77 24.85
CA THR A 127 -22.89 1.37 24.72
C THR A 127 -24.02 0.38 24.95
N SER A 128 -23.95 -0.78 24.29
CA SER A 128 -24.80 -1.94 24.62
C SER A 128 -24.30 -2.64 25.90
N LEU A 129 -25.18 -3.35 26.61
CA LEU A 129 -24.88 -4.09 27.85
C LEU A 129 -23.77 -5.16 27.70
N GLU A 130 -23.43 -5.51 26.46
CA GLU A 130 -22.40 -6.49 26.13
C GLU A 130 -20.98 -5.90 26.09
N HIS A 131 -20.81 -4.58 26.27
CA HIS A 131 -19.53 -3.90 26.12
C HIS A 131 -18.96 -3.51 27.49
N LYS A 132 -17.99 -4.28 27.99
CA LYS A 132 -17.24 -3.93 29.21
C LYS A 132 -16.18 -2.87 28.87
N PHE A 133 -16.32 -1.66 29.40
CA PHE A 133 -15.30 -0.62 29.34
C PHE A 133 -14.83 -0.25 30.74
N MET A 134 -13.57 0.18 30.83
CA MET A 134 -12.95 0.73 32.03
C MET A 134 -12.49 2.13 31.67
N PHE A 135 -12.88 3.13 32.45
CA PHE A 135 -12.29 4.45 32.37
C PHE A 135 -11.06 4.49 33.27
N TYR A 136 -9.97 5.04 32.73
CA TYR A 136 -8.79 5.37 33.50
C TYR A 136 -8.76 6.90 33.64
N GLU A 137 -8.44 7.37 34.84
CA GLU A 137 -8.28 8.79 35.18
C GLU A 137 -6.96 9.36 34.63
#